data_AF-A0A7V5G5I8-F1
#
_entry.id   AF-A0A7V5G5I8-F1
#
_cell.length_a   1.000
_cell.length_b   1.000
_cell.length_c   1.000
_cell.angle_alpha   90.00
_cell.angle_beta   90.00
_cell.angle_gamma   90.00
#
_symmetry.space_group_name_H-M   'P 1'
#
loop_
_entity.id
_entity.type
_entity.pdbx_description
1 polymer ?
#
loop_
_entity_poly.entity_id
_entity_poly.type
_entity_poly.pdbx_seq_one_letter_code
_entity_poly.pdbx_strand_id
1 'polypeptide(L)'
;MFNKYMIIGSVPSKVEESYGGTTVLVKQLLDYFDEQEFSYVLIQTNKYYGRLSRFKNYIYTILNYIRYVKSTDIIFVNVASNGVYFISPILLFLSKKLNKKFISRNFGGNTIELYNSKNKIKSFLIHYLVKESDILFF
;
A
#
# COMPACT_ATOMS: atom_id res chain seq x y z
N MET A 1 -22.17 11.47 2.90
CA MET A 1 -21.22 11.44 1.77
C MET A 1 -20.43 10.16 1.93
N PHE A 2 -20.51 9.22 0.98
CA PHE A 2 -19.75 7.97 1.08
C PHE A 2 -18.27 8.29 0.84
N ASN A 3 -17.40 7.83 1.75
CA ASN A 3 -15.96 8.01 1.60
C ASN A 3 -15.49 7.24 0.36
N LYS A 4 -14.66 7.88 -0.47
CA LYS A 4 -13.99 7.20 -1.57
C LYS A 4 -12.61 6.71 -1.14
N TYR A 5 -12.37 5.42 -1.31
CA TYR A 5 -11.13 4.76 -0.90
C TYR A 5 -10.15 4.61 -2.07
N MET A 6 -8.85 4.75 -1.80
CA MET A 6 -7.80 4.34 -2.71
C MET A 6 -7.09 3.14 -2.12
N ILE A 7 -7.35 1.97 -2.69
CA ILE A 7 -6.70 0.74 -2.27
C ILE A 7 -5.41 0.59 -3.08
N ILE A 8 -4.28 0.52 -2.39
CA ILE A 8 -2.96 0.36 -3.01
C ILE A 8 -2.41 -0.97 -2.54
N GLY A 9 -2.25 -1.92 -3.45
CA GLY A 9 -1.81 -3.27 -3.07
C GLY A 9 -1.61 -4.17 -4.27
N SER A 10 -0.93 -5.29 -4.02
CA SER A 10 -0.74 -6.34 -5.02
C SER A 10 -1.96 -7.25 -5.01
N VAL A 11 -2.48 -7.65 -6.18
CA VAL A 11 -3.59 -8.61 -6.31
C VAL A 11 -3.19 -9.78 -7.21
N PRO A 12 -3.81 -10.96 -7.06
CA PRO A 12 -3.56 -12.10 -7.94
C PRO A 12 -3.92 -11.74 -9.39
N SER A 13 -3.14 -12.27 -10.31
CA SER A 13 -3.29 -12.09 -11.75
C SER A 13 -3.14 -13.44 -12.46
N LYS A 14 -3.14 -13.46 -13.79
CA LYS A 14 -2.97 -14.69 -14.58
C LYS A 14 -1.57 -15.29 -14.49
N VAL A 15 -0.60 -14.60 -13.89
CA VAL A 15 0.78 -15.05 -13.75
C VAL A 15 0.98 -15.70 -12.37
N GLU A 16 1.58 -16.89 -12.31
CA GLU A 16 1.78 -17.64 -11.06
C GLU A 16 2.54 -16.82 -9.99
N GLU A 17 3.54 -16.04 -10.41
CA GLU A 17 4.35 -15.14 -9.58
C GLU A 17 3.54 -14.06 -8.84
N SER A 18 2.27 -13.87 -9.20
CA SER A 18 1.37 -12.91 -8.58
C SER A 18 0.57 -13.48 -7.40
N TYR A 19 0.66 -14.79 -7.14
CA TYR A 19 0.00 -15.43 -6.01
C TYR A 19 0.89 -15.44 -4.78
N GLY A 20 0.34 -15.01 -3.65
CA GLY A 20 0.99 -15.00 -2.35
C GLY A 20 0.02 -14.56 -1.26
N GLY A 21 0.38 -14.76 0.01
CA GLY A 21 -0.53 -14.46 1.14
C GLY A 21 -1.04 -13.02 1.12
N THR A 22 -0.15 -12.05 0.90
CA THR A 22 -0.53 -10.64 0.77
C THR A 22 -1.49 -10.40 -0.40
N THR A 23 -1.29 -11.03 -1.56
CA THR A 23 -2.14 -10.77 -2.73
C THR A 23 -3.54 -11.33 -2.52
N VAL A 24 -3.66 -12.53 -1.94
CA VAL A 24 -4.94 -13.12 -1.56
C VAL A 24 -5.68 -12.25 -0.54
N LEU A 25 -4.99 -11.76 0.49
CA LEU A 25 -5.59 -10.91 1.54
C LEU A 25 -6.04 -9.53 1.03
N VAL A 26 -5.39 -9.01 -0.02
CA VAL A 26 -5.87 -7.80 -0.71
C VAL A 26 -7.08 -8.13 -1.57
N LYS A 27 -7.09 -9.27 -2.28
CA LYS A 27 -8.27 -9.67 -3.07
C LYS A 27 -9.51 -9.83 -2.19
N GLN A 28 -9.38 -10.51 -1.04
CA GLN A 28 -10.48 -10.64 -0.08
C GLN A 28 -10.97 -9.29 0.46
N LEU A 29 -10.07 -8.32 0.68
CA LEU A 29 -10.46 -6.96 1.05
C LEU A 29 -11.28 -6.29 -0.06
N LEU A 30 -10.87 -6.45 -1.32
CA LEU A 30 -11.61 -5.90 -2.46
C LEU A 30 -12.97 -6.57 -2.62
N ASP A 31 -13.06 -7.89 -2.46
CA ASP A 31 -14.33 -8.63 -2.51
C ASP A 31 -15.30 -8.11 -1.44
N TYR A 32 -14.82 -7.89 -0.21
CA TYR A 32 -15.61 -7.25 0.84
C TYR A 32 -16.04 -5.82 0.46
N PHE A 33 -15.16 -5.03 -0.17
CA PHE A 33 -15.52 -3.68 -0.62
C PHE A 33 -16.59 -3.70 -1.71
N ASP A 34 -16.52 -4.65 -2.64
CA ASP A 34 -17.53 -4.86 -3.68
C ASP A 34 -18.87 -5.29 -3.07
N GLU A 35 -18.86 -6.26 -2.14
CA GLU A 35 -20.05 -6.76 -1.43
C GLU A 35 -20.77 -5.68 -0.60
N GLN A 36 -20.00 -4.78 0.01
CA GLN A 36 -20.54 -3.67 0.80
C GLN A 36 -20.78 -2.39 -0.02
N GLU A 37 -20.62 -2.47 -1.35
CA GLU A 37 -20.78 -1.35 -2.28
C GLU A 37 -19.95 -0.11 -1.90
N PHE A 38 -18.76 -0.31 -1.31
CA PHE A 38 -17.86 0.79 -1.01
C PHE A 38 -17.26 1.37 -2.29
N SER A 39 -17.26 2.70 -2.43
CA SER A 39 -16.61 3.35 -3.56
C SER A 39 -15.09 3.31 -3.40
N TYR A 40 -14.39 2.66 -4.32
CA TYR A 40 -12.94 2.65 -4.31
C TYR A 40 -12.29 2.74 -5.70
N VAL A 41 -11.01 3.07 -5.71
CA VAL A 41 -10.10 2.91 -6.85
C VAL A 41 -8.93 2.03 -6.43
N LEU A 42 -8.59 1.03 -7.26
CA LEU A 42 -7.45 0.15 -7.03
C LEU A 42 -6.21 0.65 -7.80
N ILE A 43 -5.09 0.74 -7.10
CA ILE A 43 -3.76 0.86 -7.70
C ILE A 43 -2.99 -0.43 -7.43
N GLN A 44 -2.89 -1.25 -8.48
CA GLN A 44 -2.21 -2.54 -8.41
C GLN A 44 -0.68 -2.36 -8.40
N THR A 45 -0.01 -2.77 -7.33
CA THR A 45 1.45 -2.64 -7.17
C THR A 45 2.26 -3.73 -7.89
N ASN A 46 1.60 -4.77 -8.40
CA ASN A 46 2.16 -5.84 -9.24
C ASN A 46 1.54 -5.83 -10.66
N LYS A 47 1.40 -4.65 -11.27
CA LYS A 47 0.78 -4.49 -12.60
C LYS A 47 1.62 -5.10 -13.74
N TYR A 48 2.93 -4.93 -13.68
CA TYR A 48 3.90 -5.38 -14.68
C TYR A 48 4.75 -6.55 -14.15
N TYR A 49 5.13 -7.45 -15.06
CA TYR A 49 5.96 -8.64 -14.80
C TYR A 49 7.23 -8.63 -15.66
N GLY A 50 8.23 -9.46 -15.32
CA GLY A 50 9.49 -9.57 -16.06
C GLY A 50 10.57 -8.54 -15.70
N ARG A 51 11.55 -8.36 -16.59
CA ARG A 51 12.72 -7.48 -16.37
C ARG A 51 12.27 -6.02 -16.24
N LEU A 52 12.79 -5.32 -15.23
CA LEU A 52 12.41 -3.93 -14.86
C LEU A 52 10.99 -3.74 -14.30
N SER A 53 10.22 -4.81 -14.09
CA SER A 53 8.86 -4.76 -13.54
C SER A 53 8.76 -3.95 -12.25
N ARG A 54 9.68 -4.15 -11.30
CA ARG A 54 9.74 -3.40 -10.03
C ARG A 54 9.76 -1.89 -10.23
N PHE A 55 10.60 -1.40 -11.13
CA PHE A 55 10.72 0.03 -11.43
C PHE A 55 9.45 0.55 -12.12
N LYS A 56 8.94 -0.18 -13.12
CA LYS A 56 7.69 0.18 -13.82
C LYS A 56 6.50 0.23 -12.86
N ASN A 57 6.37 -0.75 -11.97
CA ASN A 57 5.33 -0.82 -10.95
C ASN A 57 5.43 0.33 -9.94
N TYR A 58 6.64 0.68 -9.53
CA TYR A 58 6.88 1.81 -8.64
C TYR A 58 6.43 3.13 -9.28
N ILE A 59 6.90 3.42 -10.50
CA ILE A 59 6.47 4.62 -11.26
C ILE A 59 4.96 4.63 -11.46
N TYR A 60 4.39 3.50 -11.89
CA TYR A 60 2.96 3.36 -12.10
C TYR A 60 2.16 3.68 -10.84
N THR A 61 2.62 3.19 -9.68
CA THR A 61 1.94 3.43 -8.41
C THR A 61 1.97 4.91 -8.05
N ILE A 62 3.12 5.58 -8.18
CA ILE A 62 3.25 7.02 -7.87
C ILE A 62 2.41 7.88 -8.82
N LEU A 63 2.44 7.60 -10.14
CA LEU A 63 1.67 8.37 -11.12
C LEU A 63 0.17 8.21 -10.91
N ASN A 64 -0.32 6.99 -10.66
CA ASN A 64 -1.75 6.77 -10.39
C ASN A 64 -2.16 7.33 -9.03
N TYR A 65 -1.28 7.28 -8.03
CA TYR A 65 -1.51 7.93 -6.75
C TYR A 65 -1.78 9.43 -6.95
N ILE A 66 -0.87 10.13 -7.65
CA ILE A 66 -1.03 11.57 -7.94
C ILE A 66 -2.32 11.84 -8.73
N ARG A 67 -2.67 10.96 -9.68
CA ARG A 67 -3.90 11.07 -10.47
C ARG A 67 -5.17 11.00 -9.62
N TYR A 68 -5.23 10.06 -8.67
CA TYR A 68 -6.48 9.74 -7.97
C TYR A 68 -6.61 10.36 -6.58
N VAL A 69 -5.51 10.80 -5.96
CA VAL A 69 -5.48 11.24 -4.56
C VAL A 69 -6.40 12.41 -4.26
N LYS A 70 -6.57 13.35 -5.20
CA LYS A 70 -7.47 14.49 -5.02
C LYS A 70 -8.93 14.05 -4.83
N SER A 71 -9.34 13.00 -5.52
CA SER A 71 -10.70 12.43 -5.49
C SER A 71 -10.90 11.33 -4.45
N THR A 72 -9.96 11.14 -3.55
CA THR A 72 -9.96 10.08 -2.53
C THR A 72 -10.00 10.71 -1.15
N ASP A 73 -10.72 10.11 -0.21
CA ASP A 73 -10.76 10.55 1.19
C ASP A 73 -9.81 9.72 2.07
N ILE A 74 -9.77 8.40 1.81
CA ILE A 74 -9.02 7.43 2.60
C ILE A 74 -8.09 6.62 1.69
N ILE A 75 -6.80 6.59 2.03
CA ILE A 75 -5.77 5.84 1.32
C ILE A 75 -5.45 4.60 2.14
N PHE A 76 -5.58 3.43 1.54
CA PHE A 76 -5.39 2.14 2.20
C PHE A 76 -4.24 1.38 1.53
N VAL A 77 -3.06 1.47 2.13
CA VAL A 77 -1.84 0.85 1.63
C VAL A 77 -1.69 -0.55 2.21
N ASN A 78 -1.62 -1.54 1.33
CA ASN A 78 -1.50 -2.95 1.62
C ASN A 78 -0.17 -3.45 1.06
N VAL A 79 0.81 -3.70 1.93
CA VAL A 79 2.19 -4.01 1.51
C VAL A 79 2.77 -5.20 2.24
N ALA A 80 3.54 -6.01 1.52
CA ALA A 80 4.45 -6.97 2.13
C ALA A 80 5.69 -6.24 2.72
N SER A 81 6.54 -6.95 3.47
CA SER A 81 7.70 -6.42 4.21
C SER A 81 8.57 -5.42 3.43
N ASN A 82 8.81 -5.66 2.14
CA ASN A 82 9.62 -4.75 1.33
C ASN A 82 8.91 -3.42 0.98
N GLY A 83 7.58 -3.44 0.80
CA GLY A 83 6.82 -2.24 0.44
C GLY A 83 6.78 -1.19 1.57
N VAL A 84 6.85 -1.65 2.82
CA VAL A 84 6.91 -0.82 4.03
C VAL A 84 8.05 0.21 3.99
N TYR A 85 9.18 -0.12 3.36
CA TYR A 85 10.36 0.76 3.34
C TYR A 85 10.40 1.72 2.16
N PHE A 86 9.86 1.32 1.01
CA PHE A 86 10.06 2.08 -0.22
C PHE A 86 8.85 2.90 -0.61
N ILE A 87 7.64 2.33 -0.51
CA ILE A 87 6.46 2.97 -1.07
C ILE A 87 5.60 3.62 0.01
N SER A 88 5.34 2.94 1.13
CA SER A 88 4.45 3.45 2.18
C SER A 88 4.87 4.80 2.76
N PRO A 89 6.15 5.07 3.09
CA PRO A 89 6.56 6.35 3.66
C PRO A 89 6.36 7.53 2.70
N ILE A 90 6.59 7.31 1.41
CA ILE A 90 6.42 8.32 0.36
C ILE A 90 4.94 8.62 0.18
N LEU A 91 4.10 7.58 0.09
CA LEU A 91 2.66 7.75 -0.03
C LEU A 91 2.07 8.45 1.20
N LEU A 92 2.51 8.08 2.42
CA LEU A 92 2.11 8.72 3.67
C LEU A 92 2.46 10.21 3.69
N PHE A 93 3.70 10.56 3.33
CA PHE A 93 4.13 11.95 3.27
C PHE A 93 3.27 12.79 2.31
N LEU A 94 3.00 12.25 1.11
CA LEU A 94 2.12 12.90 0.15
C LEU A 94 0.66 12.98 0.66
N SER A 95 0.20 11.97 1.39
CA SER A 95 -1.16 11.92 1.97
C SER A 95 -1.35 13.02 3.00
N LYS A 96 -0.38 13.20 3.90
CA LYS A 96 -0.40 14.26 4.92
C LYS A 96 -0.44 15.65 4.31
N LYS A 97 0.36 15.91 3.26
CA LYS A 97 0.33 17.19 2.53
C LYS A 97 -1.03 17.50 1.92
N LEU A 98 -1.83 16.48 1.63
CA LEU A 98 -3.15 16.61 1.03
C LEU A 98 -4.29 16.40 2.04
N ASN A 99 -3.97 16.35 3.34
CA ASN A 99 -4.91 16.10 4.44
C ASN A 99 -5.77 14.83 4.23
N LYS A 100 -5.18 13.79 3.65
CA LYS A 100 -5.85 12.51 3.42
C LYS A 100 -5.61 11.55 4.59
N LYS A 101 -6.63 10.75 4.90
CA LYS A 101 -6.51 9.68 5.91
C LYS A 101 -5.67 8.55 5.34
N PHE A 102 -4.73 8.05 6.14
CA PHE A 102 -3.79 7.02 5.72
C PHE A 102 -3.88 5.78 6.60
N ILE A 103 -4.27 4.67 6.00
CA ILE A 103 -4.35 3.36 6.63
C ILE A 103 -3.23 2.50 6.05
N SER A 104 -2.36 1.97 6.91
CA SER A 104 -1.31 1.04 6.52
C SER A 104 -1.61 -0.36 7.03
N ARG A 105 -1.70 -1.34 6.13
CA ARG A 105 -1.79 -2.77 6.46
C ARG A 105 -0.54 -3.47 5.95
N ASN A 106 0.31 -3.85 6.90
CA ASN A 106 1.61 -4.40 6.62
C ASN A 106 1.58 -5.91 6.86
N PHE A 107 1.96 -6.67 5.84
CA PHE A 107 1.97 -8.12 5.87
C PHE A 107 3.39 -8.67 5.90
N GLY A 108 3.60 -9.67 6.76
CA GLY A 108 4.81 -10.47 6.77
C GLY A 108 5.97 -9.85 7.56
N GLY A 109 6.40 -10.59 8.57
CA GLY A 109 7.66 -10.40 9.29
C GLY A 109 7.53 -9.59 10.57
N ASN A 110 8.15 -10.10 11.64
CA ASN A 110 8.23 -9.50 12.96
C ASN A 110 8.69 -8.03 12.82
N THR A 111 7.76 -7.08 12.94
CA THR A 111 8.04 -5.65 12.72
C THR A 111 9.17 -5.16 13.64
N ILE A 112 9.28 -5.79 14.82
CA ILE A 112 10.36 -5.57 15.80
C ILE A 112 11.71 -6.01 15.22
N GLU A 113 11.78 -7.17 14.58
CA GLU A 113 12.99 -7.68 13.95
C GLU A 113 13.37 -6.84 12.70
N LEU A 114 12.38 -6.36 11.95
CA LEU A 114 12.55 -5.42 10.83
C LEU A 114 12.99 -4.02 11.27
N TYR A 115 12.62 -3.59 12.47
CA TYR A 115 13.07 -2.33 13.09
C TYR A 115 14.49 -2.46 13.65
N ASN A 116 14.80 -3.58 14.31
CA ASN A 116 16.06 -3.84 15.00
C ASN A 116 17.21 -4.27 14.06
N SER A 117 16.91 -4.98 12.96
CA SER A 117 17.92 -5.54 12.05
C SER A 117 18.41 -4.58 10.96
N LYS A 118 17.93 -3.33 10.94
CA LYS A 118 18.16 -2.40 9.81
C LYS A 118 18.91 -1.13 10.21
N ASN A 119 19.48 -0.47 9.19
CA ASN A 119 20.19 0.79 9.33
C ASN A 119 19.24 1.95 9.74
N LYS A 120 19.81 3.01 10.31
CA LYS A 120 19.08 4.17 10.87
C LYS A 120 17.99 4.74 9.95
N ILE A 121 18.22 4.74 8.63
CA ILE A 121 17.24 5.23 7.63
C ILE A 121 15.98 4.36 7.63
N LYS A 122 16.11 3.04 7.55
CA LYS A 122 14.96 2.14 7.52
C LYS A 122 14.18 2.15 8.82
N SER A 123 14.87 2.25 9.97
CA SER A 123 14.22 2.40 11.28
C SER A 123 13.47 3.74 11.38
N PHE A 124 14.03 4.83 10.83
CA PHE A 124 13.32 6.11 10.73
C PHE A 124 12.06 6.01 9.87
N LEU A 125 12.11 5.34 8.71
CA LEU A 125 10.96 5.19 7.83
C LEU A 125 9.84 4.35 8.47
N ILE A 126 10.18 3.26 9.17
CA ILE A 126 9.20 2.51 9.96
C ILE A 126 8.62 3.38 11.06
N HIS A 127 9.47 4.07 11.82
CA HIS A 127 9.01 4.94 12.91
C HIS A 127 8.06 6.03 12.41
N TYR A 128 8.38 6.65 11.27
CA TYR A 128 7.52 7.62 10.60
C TYR A 128 6.18 6.99 10.20
N LEU A 129 6.19 5.80 9.60
CA LEU A 129 4.97 5.08 9.22
C LEU A 129 4.08 4.77 10.43
N VAL A 130 4.67 4.25 11.51
CA VAL A 130 3.95 3.90 12.75
C VAL A 130 3.37 5.14 13.41
N LYS A 131 4.14 6.22 13.50
CA LYS A 131 3.74 7.44 14.20
C LYS A 131 2.67 8.23 13.45
N GLU A 132 2.77 8.29 12.13
CA GLU A 132 1.98 9.24 11.34
C GLU A 132 0.81 8.58 10.61
N SER A 133 0.74 7.25 10.50
CA SER A 133 -0.46 6.59 9.95
C SER A 133 -1.68 6.86 10.85
N ASP A 134 -2.85 7.10 10.26
CA ASP A 134 -4.09 7.26 11.03
C ASP A 134 -4.55 5.91 11.61
N ILE A 135 -4.35 4.81 10.88
CA ILE A 135 -4.60 3.44 11.34
C ILE A 135 -3.47 2.53 10.83
N LEU A 136 -3.01 1.62 11.69
CA LEU A 136 -1.98 0.63 11.38
C LEU A 136 -2.48 -0.78 11.69
N PHE A 137 -2.39 -1.68 10.71
CA PHE A 137 -2.64 -3.11 10.83
C PHE A 137 -1.35 -3.89 10.63
N PHE A 138 -1.12 -4.88 11.49
CA PHE A 138 -0.04 -5.86 11.41
C PHE A 138 -0.58 -7.25 11.06
#